data_AF-X6D0I9-F1
#
_entry.id   AF-X6D0I9-F1
#
_cell.length_a   1.000
_cell.length_b   1.000
_cell.length_c   1.000
_cell.angle_alpha   90.00
_cell.angle_beta   90.00
_cell.angle_gamma   90.00
#
_symmetry.space_group_name_H-M   'P 1'
#
loop_
_entity.id
_entity.type
_entity.pdbx_description
1 polymer ?
#
loop_
_entity_poly.entity_id
_entity_poly.type
_entity_poly.pdbx_seq_one_letter_code
_entity_poly.pdbx_strand_id
1 'polypeptide(L)'
;MGAIAAIMLTGLAIVGAHKFFTKRDFRQSLLAEFAKSPVETTFVFSWCGCGLLFFWGVFVPALGTIKVPIAGKQYELWAVAGIAFLAGFAIMIIYEWLKTPRYPK
;
A
#
# COMPACT_ATOMS: atom_id res chain seq x y z
N MET A 1 -12.39 -10.31 9.07
CA MET A 1 -10.97 -10.44 8.63
C MET A 1 -10.41 -9.12 8.08
N GLY A 2 -11.03 -8.49 7.06
CA GLY A 2 -10.49 -7.25 6.45
C GLY A 2 -10.32 -6.05 7.40
N ALA A 3 -11.30 -5.78 8.26
CA ALA A 3 -11.21 -4.67 9.23
C ALA A 3 -10.08 -4.86 10.26
N ILE A 4 -9.87 -6.10 10.73
CA ILE A 4 -8.78 -6.42 11.66
C ILE A 4 -7.42 -6.21 10.99
N ALA A 5 -7.28 -6.67 9.74
CA ALA A 5 -6.06 -6.45 8.95
C ALA A 5 -5.79 -4.95 8.73
N ALA A 6 -6.82 -4.15 8.43
CA ALA A 6 -6.68 -2.71 8.26
C ALA A 6 -6.25 -2.01 9.56
N ILE A 7 -6.82 -2.38 10.70
CA ILE A 7 -6.44 -1.85 12.02
C ILE A 7 -4.99 -2.23 12.37
N MET A 8 -4.60 -3.48 12.16
CA MET A 8 -3.21 -3.93 12.38
C MET A 8 -2.22 -3.18 11.48
N LEU A 9 -2.53 -3.04 10.19
CA LEU A 9 -1.69 -2.31 9.24
C LEU A 9 -1.58 -0.83 9.60
N THR A 10 -2.66 -0.23 10.08
CA THR A 10 -2.68 1.15 10.59
C THR A 10 -1.77 1.29 11.81
N GLY A 11 -1.85 0.35 12.76
CA GLY A 11 -0.97 0.33 13.94
C GLY A 11 0.51 0.21 13.55
N LEU A 12 0.84 -0.68 12.61
CA LEU A 12 2.19 -0.82 12.08
C LEU A 12 2.68 0.46 11.39
N ALA A 13 1.83 1.12 10.60
CA ALA A 13 2.17 2.38 9.94
C ALA A 13 2.46 3.49 10.96
N ILE A 14 1.65 3.62 12.01
CA ILE A 14 1.84 4.62 13.08
C ILE A 14 3.15 4.36 13.83
N VAL A 15 3.38 3.13 14.28
CA VAL A 15 4.61 2.77 15.01
C VAL A 15 5.85 2.92 14.12
N GLY A 16 5.74 2.54 12.85
CA GLY A 16 6.79 2.69 11.84
C GLY A 16 7.14 4.16 11.61
N ALA A 17 6.14 5.02 11.39
CA ALA A 17 6.32 6.46 11.23
C ALA A 17 6.93 7.07 12.49
N HIS A 18 6.42 6.75 13.67
CA HIS A 18 6.96 7.24 14.93
C HIS A 18 8.43 6.87 15.09
N LYS A 19 8.81 5.61 14.86
CA LYS A 19 10.22 5.17 14.92
C LYS A 19 11.07 5.82 13.85
N PHE A 20 10.54 6.07 12.65
CA PHE A 20 11.25 6.74 11.57
C PHE A 20 11.64 8.18 11.95
N PHE A 21 10.74 8.91 12.61
CA PHE A 21 11.01 10.28 13.07
C PHE A 21 11.83 10.34 14.37
N THR A 22 11.73 9.35 15.26
CA THR A 22 12.39 9.40 16.58
C THR A 22 13.74 8.68 16.64
N LYS A 23 13.98 7.67 15.80
CA LYS A 23 15.21 6.85 15.84
C LYS A 23 16.02 6.96 14.56
N ARG A 24 17.20 7.59 14.65
CA ARG A 24 18.11 7.78 13.51
C ARG A 24 18.62 6.45 12.93
N ASP A 25 18.93 5.47 13.78
CA ASP A 25 19.43 4.15 13.35
C ASP A 25 18.37 3.37 12.55
N PHE A 26 17.12 3.44 12.99
CA PHE A 26 15.99 2.82 12.30
C PHE A 26 15.72 3.46 10.93
N ARG A 27 15.88 4.79 10.84
CA ARG A 27 15.79 5.49 9.55
C ARG A 27 16.91 5.05 8.60
N GLN A 28 18.15 4.92 9.10
CA GLN A 28 19.27 4.46 8.27
C GLN A 28 19.09 3.01 7.80
N SER A 29 18.58 2.13 8.67
CA SER A 29 18.30 0.74 8.27
C SER A 29 17.22 0.67 7.19
N LEU A 30 16.14 1.46 7.32
CA LEU A 30 15.08 1.52 6.30
C LEU A 30 15.59 2.08 4.97
N LEU A 31 16.44 3.11 4.99
CA LEU A 31 17.04 3.65 3.77
C LEU A 31 18.00 2.65 3.11
N ALA A 32 18.77 1.89 3.91
CA ALA A 32 19.65 0.85 3.40
C ALA A 32 18.85 -0.31 2.77
N GLU A 33 17.71 -0.67 3.36
CA GLU A 33 16.81 -1.69 2.82
C GLU A 33 16.11 -1.22 1.55
N PHE A 34 15.65 0.04 1.54
CA PHE A 34 15.11 0.69 0.35
C PHE A 34 16.13 0.75 -0.79
N ALA A 35 17.41 1.00 -0.50
CA ALA A 35 18.47 1.01 -1.51
C ALA A 35 18.71 -0.38 -2.13
N LYS A 36 18.45 -1.48 -1.40
CA LYS A 36 18.60 -2.85 -1.93
C LYS A 36 17.47 -3.24 -2.88
N SER A 37 16.25 -2.79 -2.61
CA SER A 37 15.06 -3.18 -3.38
C SER A 37 14.04 -2.02 -3.51
N PRO A 38 14.42 -0.91 -4.16
CA PRO A 38 13.62 0.31 -4.14
C PRO A 38 12.25 0.12 -4.82
N VAL A 39 12.20 -0.67 -5.89
CA VAL A 39 10.95 -0.93 -6.64
C VAL A 39 9.98 -1.76 -5.81
N GLU A 40 10.46 -2.87 -5.24
CA GLU A 40 9.63 -3.79 -4.45
C GLU A 40 9.13 -3.11 -3.17
N THR A 41 10.02 -2.41 -2.46
CA THR A 41 9.67 -1.66 -1.26
C THR A 41 8.63 -0.57 -1.58
N THR A 42 8.85 0.23 -2.64
CA THR A 42 7.88 1.27 -3.05
C THR A 42 6.54 0.67 -3.44
N PHE A 43 6.54 -0.47 -4.14
CA PHE A 43 5.32 -1.17 -4.52
C PHE A 43 4.53 -1.60 -3.28
N VAL A 44 5.17 -2.27 -2.32
CA VAL A 44 4.53 -2.74 -1.08
C VAL A 44 4.01 -1.56 -0.24
N PHE A 45 4.77 -0.48 -0.11
CA PHE A 45 4.30 0.72 0.61
C PHE A 45 3.09 1.36 -0.08
N SER A 46 3.15 1.52 -1.40
CA SER A 46 2.04 2.09 -2.19
C SER A 46 0.80 1.21 -2.13
N TRP A 47 1.00 -0.11 -2.21
CA TRP A 47 -0.01 -1.15 -2.06
C TRP A 47 -0.75 -1.06 -0.73
N CYS A 48 0.00 -1.07 0.37
CA CYS A 48 -0.51 -0.94 1.73
C CYS A 48 -1.22 0.41 1.92
N GLY A 49 -0.66 1.50 1.39
CA GLY A 49 -1.26 2.83 1.43
C GLY A 49 -2.61 2.88 0.71
N CYS A 50 -2.72 2.29 -0.48
CA CYS A 50 -3.98 2.19 -1.23
C CYS A 50 -5.03 1.36 -0.47
N GLY A 51 -4.63 0.24 0.14
CA GLY A 51 -5.53 -0.57 0.97
C GLY A 51 -6.08 0.21 2.18
N LEU A 52 -5.23 0.99 2.85
CA LEU A 52 -5.64 1.85 3.96
C LEU A 52 -6.51 3.02 3.51
N LEU A 53 -6.17 3.69 2.42
CA LEU A 53 -6.96 4.80 1.86
C LEU A 53 -8.33 4.32 1.37
N PHE A 54 -8.40 3.13 0.77
CA PHE A 54 -9.67 2.50 0.43
C PHE A 54 -10.50 2.20 1.68
N PHE A 55 -9.92 1.52 2.68
CA PHE A 55 -10.62 1.18 3.92
C PHE A 55 -11.10 2.42 4.66
N TRP A 56 -10.20 3.32 5.04
CA TRP A 56 -10.55 4.52 5.79
C TRP A 56 -11.37 5.51 4.97
N GLY A 57 -11.19 5.55 3.64
CA GLY A 57 -12.01 6.36 2.75
C GLY A 57 -13.48 5.91 2.68
N VAL A 58 -13.75 4.61 2.82
CA VAL A 58 -15.13 4.09 2.89
C VAL A 58 -15.75 4.31 4.28
N PHE A 59 -14.98 4.16 5.36
CA PHE A 59 -15.51 4.21 6.73
C PHE A 59 -15.47 5.59 7.39
N VAL A 60 -14.63 6.53 6.92
CA VAL A 60 -14.48 7.88 7.48
C VAL A 60 -15.07 8.88 6.47
N PRO A 61 -16.22 9.51 6.78
CA PRO A 61 -16.89 10.43 5.85
C PRO A 61 -16.01 11.57 5.35
N ALA A 62 -15.12 12.09 6.20
CA ALA A 62 -14.19 13.15 5.82
C ALA A 62 -13.16 12.72 4.76
N LEU A 63 -12.81 11.43 4.69
CA LEU A 63 -11.91 10.88 3.68
C LEU A 63 -12.68 10.42 2.42
N GLY A 64 -13.93 9.98 2.59
CA GLY A 64 -14.79 9.54 1.49
C GLY A 64 -15.19 10.65 0.52
N THR A 65 -15.25 11.90 0.99
CA THR A 65 -15.60 13.07 0.16
C THR A 65 -14.41 13.69 -0.57
N ILE A 66 -13.19 13.22 -0.31
CA ILE A 66 -11.99 13.73 -0.97
C ILE A 66 -12.02 13.30 -2.43
N LYS A 67 -11.99 14.28 -3.34
CA LYS A 67 -11.92 14.05 -4.78
C LYS A 67 -10.51 14.33 -5.28
N VAL A 68 -10.01 13.42 -6.11
CA VAL A 68 -8.75 13.56 -6.82
C VAL A 68 -9.01 13.78 -8.31
N PRO A 69 -8.43 14.85 -8.90
CA PRO A 69 -8.53 15.07 -10.33
C PRO A 69 -7.60 14.09 -11.06
N ILE A 70 -8.17 13.19 -11.87
CA ILE A 70 -7.41 12.28 -12.73
C ILE A 70 -7.92 12.46 -14.15
N ALA A 71 -7.00 12.82 -15.06
CA ALA A 71 -7.31 13.05 -16.48
C ALA A 71 -8.51 14.01 -16.70
N GLY A 72 -8.58 15.08 -15.90
CA GLY A 72 -9.65 16.09 -15.97
C GLY A 72 -10.99 15.67 -15.36
N LYS A 73 -11.11 14.45 -14.84
CA LYS A 73 -12.32 13.96 -14.15
C LYS A 73 -12.08 13.85 -12.64
N GLN A 74 -13.11 14.17 -11.87
CA GLN A 74 -13.07 14.09 -10.40
C GLN A 74 -13.50 12.68 -9.97
N TYR A 75 -12.57 11.93 -9.38
CA TYR A 75 -12.86 10.61 -8.82
C TYR A 75 -12.74 10.66 -7.30
N GLU A 76 -13.55 9.86 -6.61
CA GLU A 76 -13.44 9.72 -5.17
C GLU A 76 -12.14 8.99 -4.82
N LEU A 77 -11.38 9.55 -3.87
CA LEU A 77 -10.05 9.06 -3.49
C LEU A 77 -10.10 7.58 -3.08
N TRP A 78 -11.12 7.19 -2.32
CA TRP A 78 -11.29 5.82 -1.87
C TRP A 78 -11.52 4.87 -3.06
N ALA A 79 -12.30 5.27 -4.07
CA ALA A 79 -12.57 4.46 -5.24
C ALA A 79 -11.30 4.25 -6.08
N VAL A 80 -10.52 5.31 -6.27
CA VAL A 80 -9.22 5.23 -6.97
C VAL A 80 -8.25 4.36 -6.19
N ALA A 81 -8.15 4.55 -4.88
CA ALA A 81 -7.31 3.72 -4.01
C ALA A 81 -7.74 2.25 -4.03
N GLY A 82 -9.05 1.96 -4.08
CA GLY A 82 -9.59 0.62 -4.22
C GLY A 82 -9.22 -0.05 -5.55
N ILE A 83 -9.30 0.69 -6.67
CA ILE A 83 -8.88 0.20 -7.98
C ILE A 83 -7.37 -0.05 -8.02
N ALA A 84 -6.58 0.90 -7.53
CA ALA A 84 -5.13 0.81 -7.48
C ALA A 84 -4.65 -0.32 -6.56
N PHE A 85 -5.38 -0.57 -5.46
CA PHE A 85 -5.29 -1.80 -4.72
C PHE A 85 -5.65 -2.94 -5.67
N LEU A 86 -6.89 -3.31 -5.99
CA LEU A 86 -7.16 -4.52 -6.82
C LEU A 86 -6.22 -4.80 -8.02
N ALA A 87 -5.84 -3.77 -8.80
CA ALA A 87 -4.85 -3.85 -9.86
C ALA A 87 -3.49 -4.43 -9.44
N GLY A 88 -2.84 -3.91 -8.39
CA GLY A 88 -1.54 -4.46 -7.96
C GLY A 88 -1.64 -5.86 -7.34
N PHE A 89 -2.82 -6.31 -6.89
CA PHE A 89 -3.02 -7.66 -6.35
C PHE A 89 -2.99 -8.63 -7.52
N ALA A 90 -3.69 -8.26 -8.58
CA ALA A 90 -3.63 -8.97 -9.85
C ALA A 90 -2.19 -8.99 -10.39
N ILE A 91 -1.45 -7.89 -10.36
CA ILE A 91 -0.03 -7.85 -10.77
C ILE A 91 0.80 -8.82 -9.93
N MET A 92 0.64 -8.84 -8.61
CA MET A 92 1.35 -9.74 -7.71
C MET A 92 1.06 -11.21 -8.03
N ILE A 93 -0.22 -11.57 -8.19
CA ILE A 93 -0.63 -12.92 -8.56
C ILE A 93 -0.05 -13.33 -9.91
N ILE A 94 -0.12 -12.45 -10.91
CA ILE A 94 0.39 -12.73 -12.25
C ILE A 94 1.92 -12.87 -12.21
N TYR A 95 2.61 -12.00 -11.47
CA TYR A 95 4.06 -12.06 -11.30
C TYR A 95 4.49 -13.38 -10.64
N GLU A 96 3.86 -13.76 -9.53
CA GLU A 96 4.14 -15.04 -8.88
C GLU A 96 3.84 -16.22 -9.81
N TRP A 97 2.71 -16.20 -10.50
CA TRP A 97 2.35 -17.25 -11.46
C TRP A 97 3.32 -17.37 -12.66
N LEU A 98 3.94 -16.28 -13.07
CA LEU A 98 4.98 -16.27 -14.11
C LEU A 98 6.34 -16.73 -13.56
N LYS A 99 6.62 -16.49 -12.28
CA LYS A 99 7.87 -16.86 -11.61
C LYS A 99 7.89 -18.34 -11.20
N THR A 100 6.74 -18.95 -10.92
CA THR A 100 6.67 -20.39 -10.63
C THR A 100 7.10 -21.19 -11.87
N PRO A 101 8.17 -22.00 -11.81
CA PRO A 101 8.62 -22.78 -12.96
C PRO A 101 7.53 -23.77 -13.37
N ARG A 102 6.89 -23.53 -14.52
CA ARG A 102 6.06 -24.53 -15.21
C ARG A 102 6.95 -25.56 -15.88
N TYR A 103 7.66 -26.36 -15.09
CA TYR A 103 8.23 -27.61 -15.55
C TYR A 103 7.67 -28.74 -14.68
N PRO A 104 6.67 -29.50 -15.17
CA PRO A 104 6.47 -30.85 -14.66
C PRO A 104 7.70 -31.69 -15.04
N LYS A 105 8.23 -32.45 -14.07
CA LYS A 105 9.07 -33.60 -14.37
C LYS A 105 8.26 -34.65 -15.14
#